data_AF-A0A3N5ICP7-F1
#
_entry.id   AF-A0A3N5ICP7-F1
#
_cell.length_a   1.000
_cell.length_b   1.000
_cell.length_c   1.000
_cell.angle_alpha   90.00
_cell.angle_beta   90.00
_cell.angle_gamma   90.00
#
_symmetry.space_group_name_H-M   'P 1'
#
loop_
_entity.id
_entity.type
_entity.pdbx_description
1 polymer ?
#
loop_
_entity_poly.entity_id
_entity_poly.type
_entity_poly.pdbx_seq_one_letter_code
_entity_poly.pdbx_strand_id
1 'polypeptide(L)'
;MPDRVSQLTRTRPAPCLIASPLLVLTLLNLIPASIAGAQGGKTEVFPVQKAAPATVFIEAPGSETDLRRQLRAKNGVSELSSSTSVIRFSVAPTGSFGFITPNLLGMALITRSPDLSIEQVPPVSNAFEIHKLADGSGMLVGFVEASLKPQLTTSERPKSVRLGLYSNPSEKAPHIVAVPLVKLVVDRMPIRLNPKEPGSAVLFDMDLQSTANRTSSQTGP
;
A
#
# COMPACT_ATOMS: atom_id res chain seq x y z
N MET A 1 -0.51 24.48 57.19
CA MET A 1 -1.67 24.20 58.07
C MET A 1 -2.37 25.52 58.35
N PRO A 2 -3.70 25.65 58.19
CA PRO A 2 -4.72 24.65 58.53
C PRO A 2 -5.67 24.23 57.38
N ASP A 3 -6.35 23.11 57.63
CA ASP A 3 -7.59 22.63 57.00
C ASP A 3 -8.77 23.60 57.20
N ARG A 4 -9.69 23.66 56.22
CA ARG A 4 -11.11 23.31 56.49
C ARG A 4 -11.97 23.22 55.23
N VAL A 5 -12.61 22.06 55.17
CA VAL A 5 -13.58 21.52 54.21
C VAL A 5 -14.85 22.37 54.12
N SER A 6 -15.28 22.68 52.89
CA SER A 6 -16.59 23.26 52.58
C SER A 6 -17.65 22.16 52.46
N GLN A 7 -18.79 22.42 53.09
CA GLN A 7 -19.98 21.59 53.17
C GLN A 7 -20.94 21.77 51.98
N LEU A 8 -21.82 20.77 51.85
CA LEU A 8 -23.19 20.80 51.29
C LEU A 8 -23.34 21.02 49.77
N THR A 9 -23.94 20.10 49.01
CA THR A 9 -25.38 19.84 49.10
C THR A 9 -25.77 18.51 48.45
N ARG A 10 -26.71 17.82 49.10
CA ARG A 10 -27.37 16.57 48.71
C ARG A 10 -28.78 16.93 48.24
N THR A 11 -29.20 16.46 47.08
CA THR A 11 -30.62 16.43 46.68
C THR A 11 -31.02 15.02 46.22
N ARG A 12 -32.17 14.58 46.73
CA ARG A 12 -32.76 13.23 46.65
C ARG A 12 -33.43 12.99 45.30
N PRO A 13 -33.58 11.72 44.84
CA PRO A 13 -34.60 11.33 43.89
C PRO A 13 -35.67 10.43 44.54
N ALA A 14 -36.94 10.67 44.19
CA ALA A 14 -38.10 9.75 44.22
C ALA A 14 -39.36 10.54 43.76
N PRO A 15 -40.48 9.95 43.31
CA PRO A 15 -40.84 8.53 43.31
C PRO A 15 -41.50 8.00 41.99
N CYS A 16 -41.83 6.71 42.05
CA CYS A 16 -42.53 5.82 41.11
C CYS A 16 -44.05 6.06 41.00
N LEU A 17 -44.66 5.88 39.82
CA LEU A 17 -46.10 5.62 39.56
C LEU A 17 -46.19 4.79 38.24
N ILE A 18 -46.39 3.46 38.24
CA ILE A 18 -47.61 2.60 38.31
C ILE A 18 -48.55 2.63 37.07
N ALA A 19 -48.66 1.45 36.41
CA ALA A 19 -49.79 0.79 35.68
C ALA A 19 -50.51 1.53 34.51
N SER A 20 -51.12 0.92 33.48
CA SER A 20 -51.64 -0.43 33.21
C SER A 20 -51.94 -0.61 31.69
N PRO A 21 -52.27 -1.82 31.18
CA PRO A 21 -52.33 -2.21 29.75
C PRO A 21 -53.77 -2.36 29.19
N LEU A 22 -53.90 -2.62 27.87
CA LEU A 22 -55.00 -3.21 27.04
C LEU A 22 -55.04 -2.48 25.66
N LEU A 23 -55.43 -2.99 24.48
CA LEU A 23 -55.90 -4.28 23.95
C LEU A 23 -56.09 -4.09 22.40
N VAL A 24 -55.57 -5.03 21.59
CA VAL A 24 -56.07 -5.56 20.28
C VAL A 24 -56.34 -4.61 19.09
N LEU A 25 -55.67 -4.85 17.94
CA LEU A 25 -56.26 -5.43 16.70
C LEU A 25 -55.22 -5.50 15.56
N THR A 26 -54.81 -6.73 15.22
CA THR A 26 -54.61 -7.30 13.87
C THR A 26 -54.11 -6.44 12.70
N LEU A 27 -53.01 -6.90 12.06
CA LEU A 27 -53.02 -7.16 10.61
C LEU A 27 -52.11 -8.36 10.28
N LEU A 28 -52.75 -9.50 10.04
CA LEU A 28 -52.19 -10.63 9.30
C LEU A 28 -51.97 -10.20 7.84
N ASN A 29 -50.80 -10.48 7.25
CA ASN A 29 -50.67 -11.36 6.08
C ASN A 29 -49.31 -11.23 5.39
N LEU A 30 -48.90 -12.36 4.80
CA LEU A 30 -47.80 -12.59 3.85
C LEU A 30 -46.41 -12.86 4.45
N ILE A 31 -46.26 -14.04 5.07
CA ILE A 31 -44.99 -14.79 5.01
C ILE A 31 -45.25 -16.01 4.13
N PRO A 32 -44.64 -16.12 2.93
CA PRO A 32 -44.55 -17.40 2.26
C PRO A 32 -43.54 -18.27 3.00
N ALA A 33 -44.03 -19.41 3.50
CA ALA A 33 -43.20 -20.51 3.93
C ALA A 33 -42.34 -21.00 2.75
N SER A 34 -41.02 -20.91 2.86
CA SER A 34 -40.13 -21.69 2.01
C SER A 34 -39.81 -23.00 2.74
N ILE A 35 -40.48 -24.06 2.29
CA ILE A 35 -40.20 -25.45 2.65
C ILE A 35 -38.94 -25.91 1.88
N ALA A 36 -38.17 -26.74 2.57
CA ALA A 36 -36.93 -27.39 2.22
C ALA A 36 -36.73 -27.87 0.76
N GLY A 37 -35.46 -27.92 0.34
CA GLY A 37 -35.00 -28.91 -0.65
C GLY A 37 -33.68 -28.58 -1.36
N ALA A 38 -32.63 -29.35 -1.04
CA ALA A 38 -31.42 -29.64 -1.87
C ALA A 38 -30.54 -28.44 -2.26
N GLN A 39 -29.23 -28.51 -2.49
CA GLN A 39 -28.28 -29.58 -2.77
C GLN A 39 -26.89 -28.95 -2.52
N GLY A 40 -25.87 -29.74 -2.17
CA GLY A 40 -24.52 -29.26 -1.87
C GLY A 40 -23.94 -28.37 -2.96
N GLY A 41 -24.00 -27.05 -2.75
CA GLY A 41 -23.24 -26.07 -3.52
C GLY A 41 -21.84 -26.02 -2.97
N LYS A 42 -20.87 -26.58 -3.71
CA LYS A 42 -19.49 -26.14 -3.60
C LYS A 42 -19.52 -24.63 -3.82
N THR A 43 -19.38 -23.84 -2.77
CA THR A 43 -18.97 -22.45 -2.88
C THR A 43 -17.57 -22.49 -3.45
N GLU A 44 -17.47 -22.53 -4.77
CA GLU A 44 -16.26 -22.16 -5.48
C GLU A 44 -16.03 -20.69 -5.15
N VAL A 45 -15.22 -20.47 -4.11
CA VAL A 45 -14.65 -19.17 -3.80
C VAL A 45 -13.72 -18.88 -4.97
N PHE A 46 -14.23 -18.20 -5.99
CA PHE A 46 -13.37 -17.63 -7.02
C PHE A 46 -12.35 -16.76 -6.30
N PRO A 47 -11.03 -17.04 -6.44
CA PRO A 47 -10.03 -16.16 -5.86
C PRO A 47 -10.28 -14.78 -6.43
N VAL A 48 -10.58 -13.81 -5.57
CA VAL A 48 -10.62 -12.40 -5.96
C VAL A 48 -9.23 -12.11 -6.54
N GLN A 49 -9.14 -12.10 -7.87
CA GLN A 49 -7.94 -11.71 -8.59
C GLN A 49 -7.78 -10.21 -8.34
N LYS A 50 -7.16 -9.88 -7.22
CA LYS A 50 -6.83 -8.53 -6.86
C LYS A 50 -5.85 -8.00 -7.90
N ALA A 51 -6.33 -7.10 -8.75
CA ALA A 51 -5.49 -6.42 -9.73
C ALA A 51 -4.35 -5.70 -8.99
N ALA A 52 -3.15 -5.72 -9.58
CA ALA A 52 -2.05 -4.94 -9.02
C ALA A 52 -2.42 -3.45 -8.98
N PRO A 53 -1.95 -2.69 -7.97
CA PRO A 53 -2.22 -1.26 -7.88
C PRO A 53 -1.73 -0.52 -9.14
N ALA A 54 -2.33 0.62 -9.44
CA ALA A 54 -1.89 1.47 -10.55
C ALA A 54 -0.57 2.18 -10.20
N THR A 55 0.25 2.46 -11.20
CA THR A 55 1.42 3.32 -11.04
C THR A 55 0.98 4.75 -10.71
N VAL A 56 1.64 5.41 -9.77
CA VAL A 56 1.25 6.73 -9.27
C VAL A 56 2.34 7.75 -9.53
N PHE A 57 1.97 8.89 -10.13
CA PHE A 57 2.86 10.03 -10.39
C PHE A 57 2.49 11.26 -9.57
N ILE A 58 3.49 12.10 -9.29
CA ILE A 58 3.31 13.50 -8.92
C ILE A 58 3.79 14.36 -10.09
N GLU A 59 2.89 15.22 -10.59
CA GLU A 59 3.17 16.08 -11.76
C GLU A 59 3.66 17.47 -11.37
N ALA A 60 3.72 17.77 -10.08
CA ALA A 60 4.18 19.05 -9.58
C ALA A 60 5.72 19.14 -9.59
N PRO A 61 6.32 20.30 -9.89
CA PRO A 61 7.71 20.56 -9.56
C PRO A 61 7.86 20.71 -8.03
N GLY A 62 9.05 20.42 -7.50
CA GLY A 62 9.31 20.60 -6.07
C GLY A 62 10.65 20.00 -5.64
N SER A 63 10.98 20.22 -4.36
CA SER A 63 12.12 19.54 -3.74
C SER A 63 11.86 18.03 -3.61
N GLU A 64 12.91 17.21 -3.52
CA GLU A 64 12.77 15.76 -3.30
C GLU A 64 11.84 15.46 -2.11
N THR A 65 12.05 16.18 -1.00
CA THR A 65 11.27 16.02 0.24
C THR A 65 9.78 16.31 0.01
N ASP A 66 9.45 17.36 -0.75
CA ASP A 66 8.07 17.72 -1.04
C ASP A 66 7.41 16.70 -1.98
N LEU A 67 8.14 16.25 -2.98
CA LEU A 67 7.66 15.23 -3.92
C LEU A 67 7.36 13.90 -3.23
N ARG A 68 8.26 13.44 -2.35
CA ARG A 68 8.03 12.25 -1.52
C ARG A 68 6.84 12.44 -0.59
N ARG A 69 6.72 13.60 0.07
CA ARG A 69 5.58 13.91 0.95
C ARG A 69 4.25 13.86 0.19
N GLN A 70 4.19 14.47 -1.00
CA GLN A 70 2.98 14.45 -1.85
C GLN A 70 2.65 13.02 -2.29
N LEU A 71 3.65 12.21 -2.66
CA LEU A 71 3.44 10.83 -3.07
C LEU A 71 2.97 9.93 -1.91
N ARG A 72 3.49 10.15 -0.69
CA ARG A 72 3.01 9.48 0.54
C ARG A 72 1.56 9.82 0.83
N ALA A 73 1.23 11.11 0.80
CA ALA A 73 -0.14 11.58 1.00
C ALA A 73 -1.10 11.00 -0.05
N LYS A 74 -0.69 10.98 -1.33
CA LYS A 74 -1.48 10.41 -2.43
C LYS A 74 -1.71 8.91 -2.29
N ASN A 75 -0.74 8.18 -1.75
CA ASN A 75 -0.85 6.75 -1.49
C ASN A 75 -1.46 6.41 -0.12
N GLY A 76 -1.76 7.41 0.72
CA GLY A 76 -2.31 7.21 2.06
C GLY A 76 -1.38 6.43 2.98
N VAL A 77 -0.07 6.67 2.91
CA VAL A 77 0.92 6.00 3.76
C VAL A 77 1.55 6.94 4.79
N SER A 78 1.78 6.43 6.00
CA SER A 78 2.51 7.11 7.07
C SER A 78 3.83 6.40 7.39
N GLU A 79 4.69 7.05 8.16
CA GLU A 79 5.97 6.46 8.53
C GLU A 79 5.76 5.15 9.31
N LEU A 80 6.64 4.18 9.08
CA LEU A 80 6.65 2.92 9.82
C LEU A 80 6.90 3.17 11.32
N SER A 81 5.87 3.00 12.14
CA SER A 81 5.96 3.08 13.61
C SER A 81 6.44 1.74 14.20
N SER A 82 7.71 1.39 14.00
CA SER A 82 8.29 0.16 14.55
C SER A 82 9.23 0.46 15.72
N SER A 83 9.17 -0.35 16.78
CA SER A 83 10.16 -0.32 17.86
C SER A 83 11.50 -0.95 17.45
N THR A 84 11.52 -1.68 16.33
CA THR A 84 12.71 -2.31 15.75
C THR A 84 13.13 -1.55 14.49
N SER A 85 14.45 -1.37 14.32
CA SER A 85 15.02 -0.62 13.19
C SER A 85 14.73 -1.23 11.83
N VAL A 86 14.50 -2.55 11.77
CA VAL A 86 14.24 -3.32 10.55
C VAL A 86 13.04 -4.24 10.77
N ILE A 87 12.08 -4.23 9.86
CA ILE A 87 10.92 -5.13 9.84
C ILE A 87 10.80 -5.82 8.48
N ARG A 88 10.10 -6.96 8.44
CA ARG A 88 9.75 -7.63 7.19
C ARG A 88 8.50 -7.00 6.57
N PHE A 89 8.49 -6.85 5.25
CA PHE A 89 7.39 -6.25 4.51
C PHE A 89 6.06 -6.99 4.73
N SER A 90 6.09 -8.33 4.82
CA SER A 90 4.91 -9.17 5.05
C SER A 90 4.17 -8.80 6.34
N VAL A 91 4.90 -8.51 7.42
CA VAL A 91 4.36 -8.19 8.76
C VAL A 91 4.30 -6.70 9.06
N ALA A 92 4.87 -5.85 8.21
CA ALA A 92 4.78 -4.39 8.38
C ALA A 92 3.31 -3.93 8.39
N PRO A 93 2.95 -2.89 9.17
CA PRO A 93 1.61 -2.32 9.15
C PRO A 93 1.19 -1.89 7.74
N THR A 94 -0.08 -2.11 7.36
CA THR A 94 -0.61 -1.54 6.11
C THR A 94 -0.76 -0.02 6.24
N GLY A 95 -0.74 0.68 5.12
CA GLY A 95 -0.74 2.16 5.12
C GLY A 95 0.57 2.74 5.67
N SER A 96 1.69 2.02 5.53
CA SER A 96 3.00 2.48 6.01
C SER A 96 4.04 2.58 4.89
N PHE A 97 5.10 3.35 5.13
CA PHE A 97 6.30 3.36 4.28
C PHE A 97 7.58 3.15 5.08
N GLY A 98 8.58 2.59 4.41
CA GLY A 98 9.93 2.42 4.94
C GLY A 98 10.96 2.42 3.81
N PHE A 99 12.20 2.06 4.13
CA PHE A 99 13.34 2.18 3.23
C PHE A 99 14.07 0.86 3.02
N ILE A 100 14.71 0.70 1.87
CA ILE A 100 15.53 -0.47 1.55
C ILE A 100 16.77 -0.03 0.79
N THR A 101 17.93 -0.62 1.13
CA THR A 101 19.16 -0.35 0.38
C THR A 101 19.05 -0.91 -1.05
N PRO A 102 19.69 -0.27 -2.04
CA PRO A 102 19.61 -0.72 -3.43
C PRO A 102 20.05 -2.18 -3.62
N ASN A 103 21.12 -2.62 -2.94
CA ASN A 103 21.61 -3.99 -3.07
C ASN A 103 20.61 -5.02 -2.52
N LEU A 104 19.98 -4.75 -1.36
CA LEU A 104 18.97 -5.66 -0.81
C LEU A 104 17.73 -5.72 -1.70
N LEU A 105 17.31 -4.59 -2.26
CA LEU A 105 16.22 -4.54 -3.25
C LEU A 105 16.57 -5.35 -4.50
N GLY A 106 17.79 -5.17 -5.03
CA GLY A 106 18.34 -5.91 -6.16
C GLY A 106 18.25 -7.41 -5.97
N MET A 107 18.85 -7.88 -4.88
CA MET A 107 18.85 -9.29 -4.53
C MET A 107 17.42 -9.83 -4.37
N ALA A 108 16.54 -9.10 -3.69
CA ALA A 108 15.18 -9.55 -3.46
C ALA A 108 14.36 -9.66 -4.76
N LEU A 109 14.48 -8.70 -5.67
CA LEU A 109 13.74 -8.74 -6.94
C LEU A 109 14.27 -9.81 -7.89
N ILE A 110 15.59 -10.00 -7.98
CA ILE A 110 16.22 -11.03 -8.83
C ILE A 110 15.87 -12.43 -8.35
N THR A 111 15.98 -12.66 -7.03
CA THR A 111 15.66 -13.97 -6.42
C THR A 111 14.17 -14.21 -6.24
N ARG A 112 13.34 -13.21 -6.59
CA ARG A 112 11.89 -13.20 -6.32
C ARG A 112 11.58 -13.53 -4.86
N SER A 113 12.39 -12.99 -3.95
CA SER A 113 12.20 -13.14 -2.51
C SER A 113 10.79 -12.66 -2.14
N PRO A 114 10.01 -13.45 -1.40
CA PRO A 114 8.63 -13.11 -1.08
C PRO A 114 8.51 -11.97 -0.06
N ASP A 115 9.59 -11.63 0.64
CA ASP A 115 9.54 -10.72 1.78
C ASP A 115 10.76 -9.82 1.90
N LEU A 116 10.54 -8.51 1.72
CA LEU A 116 11.57 -7.48 1.76
C LEU A 116 11.90 -7.09 3.20
N SER A 117 13.17 -6.81 3.50
CA SER A 117 13.54 -6.11 4.73
C SER A 117 13.39 -4.61 4.51
N ILE A 118 12.59 -3.95 5.34
CA ILE A 118 12.37 -2.50 5.30
C ILE A 118 12.79 -1.86 6.61
N GLU A 119 13.41 -0.70 6.50
CA GLU A 119 13.94 0.09 7.61
C GLU A 119 13.07 1.33 7.83
N GLN A 120 12.95 1.79 9.08
CA GLN A 120 12.17 3.00 9.38
C GLN A 120 12.86 4.27 8.84
N VAL A 121 14.17 4.33 8.96
CA VAL A 121 15.01 5.47 8.56
C VAL A 121 15.85 5.03 7.35
N PRO A 122 16.07 5.89 6.34
CA PRO A 122 16.92 5.52 5.22
C PRO A 122 18.35 5.24 5.71
N PRO A 123 18.87 4.01 5.55
CA PRO A 123 20.23 3.65 5.99
C PRO A 123 21.32 4.35 5.18
N VAL A 124 20.98 4.80 3.96
CA VAL A 124 21.85 5.49 3.02
C VAL A 124 21.04 6.52 2.22
N SER A 125 21.70 7.56 1.71
CA SER A 125 21.05 8.66 0.96
C SER A 125 20.39 8.24 -0.35
N ASN A 126 20.83 7.11 -0.91
CA ASN A 126 20.31 6.51 -2.14
C ASN A 126 19.41 5.29 -1.86
N ALA A 127 18.88 5.16 -0.64
CA ALA A 127 17.91 4.12 -0.33
C ALA A 127 16.61 4.34 -1.12
N PHE A 128 15.99 3.24 -1.53
CA PHE A 128 14.66 3.28 -2.13
C PHE A 128 13.61 3.30 -1.03
N GLU A 129 12.48 3.92 -1.32
CA GLU A 129 11.33 3.95 -0.42
C GLU A 129 10.29 2.94 -0.89
N ILE A 130 9.71 2.22 0.06
CA ILE A 130 8.73 1.17 -0.18
C ILE A 130 7.45 1.56 0.55
N HIS A 131 6.34 1.61 -0.17
CA HIS A 131 5.01 1.84 0.39
C HIS A 131 4.27 0.50 0.51
N LYS A 132 3.73 0.20 1.68
CA LYS A 132 2.72 -0.83 1.87
C LYS A 132 1.35 -0.16 1.93
N LEU A 133 0.55 -0.34 0.90
CA LEU A 133 -0.77 0.29 0.81
C LEU A 133 -1.75 -0.31 1.84
N ALA A 134 -2.89 0.34 2.04
CA ALA A 134 -3.96 -0.13 2.94
C ALA A 134 -4.44 -1.56 2.61
N ASP A 135 -4.32 -1.92 1.34
CA ASP A 135 -4.73 -3.19 0.77
C ASP A 135 -3.63 -4.28 0.88
N GLY A 136 -2.47 -3.94 1.48
CA GLY A 136 -1.32 -4.81 1.67
C GLY A 136 -0.38 -4.93 0.46
N SER A 137 -0.73 -4.34 -0.69
CA SER A 137 0.15 -4.34 -1.86
C SER A 137 1.34 -3.40 -1.66
N GLY A 138 2.44 -3.72 -2.35
CA GLY A 138 3.69 -2.99 -2.25
C GLY A 138 3.97 -2.12 -3.47
N MET A 139 4.41 -0.89 -3.24
CA MET A 139 4.88 0.03 -4.27
C MET A 139 6.34 0.41 -3.99
N LEU A 140 7.15 0.47 -5.04
CA LEU A 140 8.52 0.97 -5.02
C LEU A 140 8.51 2.43 -5.51
N VAL A 141 9.14 3.31 -4.74
CA VAL A 141 9.25 4.74 -5.05
C VAL A 141 10.62 5.06 -5.60
N GLY A 142 10.65 5.82 -6.69
CA GLY A 142 11.88 6.39 -7.25
C GLY A 142 11.56 7.46 -8.28
N PHE A 143 12.57 7.81 -9.07
CA PHE A 143 12.50 8.86 -10.08
C PHE A 143 12.67 8.28 -11.48
N VAL A 144 11.99 8.88 -12.46
CA VAL A 144 12.01 8.44 -13.86
C VAL A 144 12.16 9.62 -14.80
N GLU A 145 12.58 9.31 -16.03
CA GLU A 145 12.65 10.25 -17.13
C GLU A 145 11.25 10.71 -17.59
N ALA A 146 11.16 11.95 -18.07
CA ALA A 146 9.90 12.54 -18.53
C ALA A 146 9.23 11.75 -19.67
N SER A 147 10.04 11.14 -20.54
CA SER A 147 9.60 10.34 -21.68
C SER A 147 8.80 9.10 -21.28
N LEU A 148 8.94 8.61 -20.04
CA LEU A 148 8.23 7.43 -19.54
C LEU A 148 6.82 7.75 -19.04
N LYS A 149 6.47 9.04 -18.83
CA LYS A 149 5.17 9.44 -18.29
C LYS A 149 3.97 8.88 -19.09
N PRO A 150 3.89 9.03 -20.43
CA PRO A 150 2.75 8.54 -21.22
C PRO A 150 2.57 7.01 -21.13
N GLN A 151 3.69 6.27 -21.12
CA GLN A 151 3.72 4.81 -21.09
C GLN A 151 3.29 4.22 -19.75
N LEU A 152 3.40 5.01 -18.69
CA LEU A 152 3.04 4.62 -17.33
C LEU A 152 1.62 5.08 -16.96
N THR A 153 1.02 6.00 -17.74
CA THR A 153 -0.40 6.37 -17.70
C THR A 153 -1.26 5.48 -18.60
N THR A 154 -2.47 5.17 -18.14
CA THR A 154 -3.28 3.99 -18.53
C THR A 154 -3.76 3.94 -19.99
N SER A 155 -3.61 5.00 -20.78
CA SER A 155 -4.15 5.08 -22.15
C SER A 155 -3.23 4.52 -23.24
N GLU A 156 -1.91 4.48 -23.04
CA GLU A 156 -0.93 4.09 -24.08
C GLU A 156 0.02 2.99 -23.60
N ARG A 157 -0.32 2.30 -22.50
CA ARG A 157 0.60 1.41 -21.81
C ARG A 157 0.93 0.16 -22.65
N PRO A 158 2.19 -0.03 -23.09
CA PRO A 158 2.60 -1.27 -23.74
C PRO A 158 2.57 -2.44 -22.74
N LYS A 159 2.60 -3.69 -23.24
CA LYS A 159 2.54 -4.90 -22.40
C LYS A 159 3.66 -4.97 -21.36
N SER A 160 4.81 -4.41 -21.69
CA SER A 160 5.98 -4.21 -20.82
C SER A 160 6.58 -2.85 -21.14
N VAL A 161 7.01 -2.12 -20.11
CA VAL A 161 7.77 -0.87 -20.24
C VAL A 161 9.14 -1.10 -19.63
N ARG A 162 10.21 -0.80 -20.38
CA ARG A 162 11.55 -0.72 -19.80
C ARG A 162 11.63 0.54 -18.94
N LEU A 163 11.92 0.35 -17.66
CA LEU A 163 11.91 1.36 -16.63
C LEU A 163 13.32 1.51 -16.06
N GLY A 164 13.93 2.67 -16.27
CA GLY A 164 15.08 3.10 -15.49
C GLY A 164 14.61 3.86 -14.26
N LEU A 165 14.61 3.21 -13.09
CA LEU A 165 14.19 3.83 -11.84
C LEU A 165 15.40 4.32 -11.05
N TYR A 166 15.45 5.62 -10.79
CA TYR A 166 16.53 6.29 -10.08
C TYR A 166 16.18 6.47 -8.60
N SER A 167 17.15 6.30 -7.70
CA SER A 167 16.94 6.48 -6.25
C SER A 167 16.68 7.94 -5.83
N ASN A 168 17.23 8.89 -6.57
CA ASN A 168 17.23 10.34 -6.29
C ASN A 168 16.88 11.11 -7.57
N PRO A 169 16.34 12.34 -7.47
CA PRO A 169 16.07 13.16 -8.63
C PRO A 169 17.36 13.59 -9.33
N SER A 170 17.27 13.74 -10.65
CA SER A 170 18.34 14.32 -11.46
C SER A 170 17.73 15.05 -12.65
N GLU A 171 18.56 15.78 -13.41
CA GLU A 171 18.12 16.40 -14.67
C GLU A 171 17.55 15.37 -15.66
N LYS A 172 18.08 14.14 -15.65
CA LYS A 172 17.60 13.04 -16.50
C LYS A 172 16.28 12.46 -16.00
N ALA A 173 16.13 12.34 -14.69
CA ALA A 173 14.99 11.73 -14.03
C ALA A 173 14.38 12.67 -12.99
N PRO A 174 13.60 13.68 -13.42
CA PRO A 174 13.04 14.68 -12.50
C PRO A 174 11.71 14.24 -11.88
N HIS A 175 11.05 13.19 -12.40
CA HIS A 175 9.69 12.85 -12.01
C HIS A 175 9.64 11.70 -11.01
N ILE A 176 9.03 11.94 -9.85
CA ILE A 176 8.81 10.89 -8.86
C ILE A 176 7.64 9.99 -9.28
N VAL A 177 7.80 8.68 -9.03
CA VAL A 177 6.80 7.66 -9.32
C VAL A 177 6.77 6.61 -8.21
N ALA A 178 5.59 6.04 -7.95
CA ALA A 178 5.43 4.77 -7.24
C ALA A 178 4.98 3.69 -8.21
N VAL A 179 5.75 2.60 -8.34
CA VAL A 179 5.46 1.47 -9.22
C VAL A 179 5.15 0.19 -8.43
N PRO A 180 4.20 -0.66 -8.86
CA PRO A 180 3.85 -1.88 -8.13
C PRO A 180 5.00 -2.89 -8.10
N LEU A 181 5.42 -3.32 -6.90
CA LEU A 181 6.52 -4.30 -6.72
C LEU A 181 6.24 -5.61 -7.46
N VAL A 182 5.01 -6.10 -7.40
CA VAL A 182 4.57 -7.35 -8.05
C VAL A 182 4.60 -7.32 -9.58
N LYS A 183 4.83 -6.14 -10.18
CA LYS A 183 4.93 -5.94 -11.62
C LYS A 183 6.35 -5.73 -12.11
N LEU A 184 7.32 -5.66 -11.21
CA LEU A 184 8.72 -5.46 -11.56
C LEU A 184 9.36 -6.78 -11.92
N VAL A 185 10.03 -6.81 -13.06
CA VAL A 185 10.89 -7.91 -13.48
C VAL A 185 12.29 -7.38 -13.65
N VAL A 186 13.22 -8.03 -12.96
CA VAL A 186 14.60 -7.56 -12.80
C VAL A 186 15.53 -8.70 -13.16
N ASP A 187 16.50 -8.40 -14.02
CA ASP A 187 17.52 -9.34 -14.47
C ASP A 187 18.94 -8.94 -14.00
N ARG A 188 19.11 -7.73 -13.45
CA ARG A 188 20.42 -7.16 -13.10
C ARG A 188 20.41 -6.45 -11.75
N MET A 189 21.58 -6.42 -11.13
CA MET A 189 21.80 -5.63 -9.93
C MET A 189 21.80 -4.12 -10.24
N PRO A 190 21.38 -3.27 -9.28
CA PRO A 190 21.43 -1.83 -9.44
C PRO A 190 22.82 -1.31 -9.79
N ILE A 191 22.85 -0.25 -10.59
CA ILE A 191 24.08 0.41 -11.02
C ILE A 191 24.20 1.75 -10.31
N ARG A 192 25.26 1.91 -9.52
CA ARG A 192 25.61 3.21 -8.96
C ARG A 192 26.17 4.11 -10.06
N LEU A 193 25.58 5.30 -10.23
CA LEU A 193 25.95 6.20 -11.33
C LEU A 193 27.34 6.80 -11.18
N ASN A 194 27.76 7.07 -9.93
CA ASN A 194 29.14 7.45 -9.63
C ASN A 194 29.74 6.45 -8.62
N PRO A 195 30.50 5.44 -9.10
CA PRO A 195 31.09 4.42 -8.23
C PRO A 195 31.98 4.98 -7.11
N LYS A 196 32.59 6.15 -7.32
CA LYS A 196 33.50 6.79 -6.37
C LYS A 196 32.79 7.47 -5.19
N GLU A 197 31.48 7.72 -5.31
CA GLU A 197 30.67 8.39 -4.31
C GLU A 197 29.65 7.41 -3.72
N PRO A 198 29.84 6.93 -2.47
CA PRO A 198 28.99 5.89 -1.88
C PRO A 198 27.49 6.24 -1.84
N GLY A 199 27.17 7.51 -1.65
CA GLY A 199 25.80 8.05 -1.58
C GLY A 199 25.23 8.53 -2.91
N SER A 200 25.93 8.32 -4.03
CA SER A 200 25.46 8.73 -5.35
C SER A 200 24.20 7.97 -5.77
N ALA A 201 23.42 8.61 -6.64
CA ALA A 201 22.20 8.03 -7.17
C ALA A 201 22.45 6.66 -7.82
N VAL A 202 21.47 5.78 -7.66
CA VAL A 202 21.50 4.42 -8.20
C VAL A 202 20.40 4.30 -9.23
N LEU A 203 20.76 3.74 -10.39
CA LEU A 203 19.84 3.34 -11.44
C LEU A 203 19.50 1.87 -11.27
N PHE A 204 18.21 1.60 -11.35
CA PHE A 204 17.66 0.27 -11.34
C PHE A 204 16.89 0.07 -12.65
N ASP A 205 17.51 -0.65 -13.60
CA ASP A 205 16.90 -0.98 -14.88
C ASP A 205 16.05 -2.24 -14.76
N MET A 206 14.78 -2.15 -15.11
CA MET A 206 13.83 -3.23 -14.96
C MET A 206 12.68 -3.13 -15.95
N ASP A 207 11.87 -4.18 -16.03
CA ASP A 207 10.66 -4.21 -16.84
C ASP A 207 9.44 -4.09 -15.94
N LEU A 208 8.53 -3.17 -16.26
CA LEU A 208 7.24 -3.03 -15.62
C LEU A 208 6.15 -3.73 -16.44
N GLN A 209 5.67 -4.87 -15.95
CA GLN A 209 4.66 -5.67 -16.65
C GLN A 209 3.25 -5.09 -16.48
N SER A 210 2.43 -5.22 -17.54
CA SER A 210 1.00 -4.89 -17.50
C SER A 210 0.17 -5.97 -16.76
N THR A 211 -1.07 -5.64 -16.41
CA THR A 211 -2.05 -6.55 -15.77
C THR A 211 -2.59 -7.64 -16.72
N ALA A 212 -2.40 -7.51 -18.03
CA ALA A 212 -2.98 -8.41 -19.03
C ALA A 212 -2.38 -9.83 -19.11
N ASN A 213 -1.26 -10.14 -18.45
CA ASN A 213 -0.51 -11.38 -18.67
C ASN A 213 -0.79 -12.53 -17.67
N ARG A 214 -1.96 -12.59 -17.01
CA ARG A 214 -2.31 -13.76 -16.16
C ARG A 214 -3.44 -14.62 -16.71
N THR A 215 -3.63 -14.61 -18.03
CA THR A 215 -4.57 -15.51 -18.71
C THR A 215 -3.81 -16.28 -19.79
N SER A 216 -3.19 -17.41 -19.42
CA SER A 216 -2.91 -18.60 -20.27
C SER A 216 -1.77 -19.43 -19.69
N SER A 217 -2.12 -20.46 -18.93
CA SER A 217 -1.44 -21.77 -18.91
C SER A 217 -2.16 -22.68 -17.92
N GLN A 218 -3.46 -22.88 -18.16
CA GLN A 218 -4.18 -24.00 -17.57
C GLN A 218 -5.27 -24.45 -18.53
N THR A 219 -4.83 -24.92 -19.68
CA THR A 219 -5.59 -25.83 -20.56
C THR A 219 -4.55 -26.67 -21.30
N GLY A 220 -4.25 -27.83 -20.72
CA GLY A 220 -3.67 -28.97 -21.42
C GLY A 220 -4.70 -30.10 -21.40
N PRO A 221 -4.75 -30.92 -22.46
CA PRO A 221 -5.89 -31.75 -22.87
C PRO A 221 -6.31 -32.81 -21.86
#